data_AF-A0A5P9EXH3-F1
#
_entry.id   AF-A0A5P9EXH3-F1
#
_cell.length_a   1.000
_cell.length_b   1.000
_cell.length_c   1.000
_cell.angle_alpha   90.00
_cell.angle_beta   90.00
_cell.angle_gamma   90.00
#
_symmetry.space_group_name_H-M   'P 1'
#
loop_
_entity.id
_entity.type
_entity.pdbx_description
1 polymer ?
#
loop_
_entity_poly.entity_id
_entity_poly.type
_entity_poly.pdbx_seq_one_letter_code
_entity_poly.pdbx_strand_id
1 'polypeptide(L)'
;MGKTMNSPSLAILKTLGLLSLLITSHPSNANTHPAYLTENYCDSVVEQFVGSGMRSLDKYVNEHFNPEYKGGIRNTIRFLEQRLEWLNECNAYLVDTNSTYVFYSQDDTQNIFSAITELTRELQHVRSGVEYRDDAGNNNPAPYIKRRFTTLAELVDRHHTRLLMKKQFQ
;
A
#
# COMPACT_ATOMS: atom_id res chain seq x y z
N MET A 1 -4.63 89.64 -18.19
CA MET A 1 -3.24 89.52 -18.66
C MET A 1 -2.89 88.04 -18.72
N GLY A 2 -2.57 87.54 -19.93
CA GLY A 2 -1.93 86.23 -20.18
C GLY A 2 -2.78 84.99 -19.92
N LYS A 3 -2.72 83.89 -20.68
CA LYS A 3 -2.13 83.57 -21.99
C LYS A 3 -2.72 82.19 -22.34
N THR A 4 -3.04 82.01 -23.61
CA THR A 4 -3.26 80.76 -24.36
C THR A 4 -2.36 79.58 -23.98
N MET A 5 -2.88 78.34 -24.08
CA MET A 5 -2.29 77.20 -24.83
C MET A 5 -3.12 75.92 -24.57
N ASN A 6 -3.90 75.46 -25.55
CA ASN A 6 -3.58 74.44 -26.56
C ASN A 6 -3.70 72.99 -26.05
N SER A 7 -4.82 72.35 -26.40
CA SER A 7 -4.94 70.89 -26.63
C SER A 7 -4.14 70.53 -27.89
N PRO A 8 -3.58 69.31 -28.05
CA PRO A 8 -4.35 68.26 -28.73
C PRO A 8 -4.03 66.80 -28.31
N SER A 9 -5.10 66.04 -28.10
CA SER A 9 -5.44 64.73 -28.72
C SER A 9 -4.46 63.53 -28.77
N LEU A 10 -5.06 62.39 -28.39
CA LEU A 10 -5.15 61.11 -29.12
C LEU A 10 -4.13 59.97 -28.89
N ALA A 11 -4.73 58.78 -28.72
CA ALA A 11 -4.19 57.42 -28.85
C ALA A 11 -3.19 57.00 -27.76
N ILE A 12 -3.43 55.94 -26.99
CA ILE A 12 -3.39 54.55 -27.48
C ILE A 12 -4.35 53.69 -26.65
N LEU A 13 -5.46 53.30 -27.29
CA LEU A 13 -6.25 52.13 -26.95
C LEU A 13 -5.68 50.98 -27.80
N LYS A 14 -4.84 50.11 -27.24
CA LYS A 14 -4.43 48.87 -27.91
C LYS A 14 -4.36 47.71 -26.92
N THR A 15 -5.40 46.88 -27.01
CA THR A 15 -5.32 45.41 -26.99
C THR A 15 -4.69 44.76 -25.76
N LEU A 16 -5.49 44.62 -24.70
CA LEU A 16 -5.36 43.53 -23.71
C LEU A 16 -6.44 42.51 -24.02
N GLY A 17 -6.10 41.52 -24.84
CA GLY A 17 -7.00 40.43 -25.19
C GLY A 17 -6.24 39.31 -25.88
N LEU A 18 -6.38 38.10 -25.36
CA LEU A 18 -5.82 36.82 -25.80
C LEU A 18 -4.36 36.53 -25.41
N LEU A 19 -4.17 36.10 -24.16
CA LEU A 19 -3.10 35.15 -23.84
C LEU A 19 -3.55 34.20 -22.72
N SER A 20 -4.61 33.42 -22.97
CA SER A 20 -5.05 32.38 -22.03
C SER A 20 -5.55 31.16 -22.79
N LEU A 21 -4.63 30.38 -23.38
CA LEU A 21 -4.87 28.99 -23.80
C LEU A 21 -3.52 28.30 -24.08
N LEU A 22 -2.62 28.32 -23.10
CA LEU A 22 -1.64 27.26 -22.99
C LEU A 22 -2.37 26.07 -22.35
N ILE A 23 -3.00 25.27 -23.20
CA ILE A 23 -3.47 23.94 -22.83
C ILE A 23 -2.21 23.16 -22.46
N THR A 24 -1.96 23.02 -21.17
CA THR A 24 -1.01 22.03 -20.68
C THR A 24 -1.63 20.68 -20.99
N SER A 25 -1.25 20.10 -22.14
CA SER A 25 -1.44 18.68 -22.39
C SER A 25 -0.70 17.95 -21.29
N HIS A 26 -1.43 17.54 -20.26
CA HIS A 26 -0.92 16.62 -19.27
C HIS A 26 -0.59 15.35 -20.05
N PRO A 27 0.65 14.83 -20.00
CA PRO A 27 0.90 13.50 -20.54
C PRO A 27 -0.04 12.57 -19.78
N SER A 28 -1.03 12.03 -20.49
CA SER A 28 -1.76 10.86 -20.03
C SER A 28 -0.72 9.76 -19.98
N ASN A 29 -0.09 9.58 -18.82
CA ASN A 29 0.63 8.35 -18.52
C ASN A 29 -0.43 7.26 -18.53
N ALA A 30 -0.65 6.64 -19.68
CA ALA A 30 -1.28 5.33 -19.72
C ALA A 30 -0.35 4.44 -18.89
N ASN A 31 -0.80 4.00 -17.71
CA ASN A 31 -0.04 3.08 -16.89
C ASN A 31 0.22 1.82 -17.73
N THR A 32 1.47 1.68 -18.21
CA THR A 32 1.88 0.50 -18.94
C THR A 32 2.23 -0.57 -17.94
N HIS A 33 1.32 -1.53 -17.76
CA HIS A 33 1.53 -2.69 -16.92
C HIS A 33 2.43 -3.72 -17.62
N PRO A 34 3.34 -4.41 -16.90
CA PRO A 34 4.09 -5.54 -17.45
C PRO A 34 3.18 -6.61 -18.05
N ALA A 35 3.61 -7.23 -19.15
CA ALA A 35 2.79 -8.21 -19.88
C ALA A 35 2.48 -9.50 -19.10
N TYR A 36 3.17 -9.76 -17.98
CA TYR A 36 2.85 -10.90 -17.11
C TYR A 36 1.65 -10.64 -16.19
N LEU A 37 1.28 -9.37 -15.97
CA LEU A 37 0.15 -9.03 -15.12
C LEU A 37 -1.15 -9.38 -15.85
N THR A 38 -1.88 -10.29 -15.22
CA THR A 38 -3.21 -10.76 -15.63
C THR A 38 -4.03 -10.97 -14.37
N GLU A 39 -5.37 -10.99 -14.48
CA GLU A 39 -6.24 -11.35 -13.35
C GLU A 39 -5.84 -12.68 -12.72
N ASN A 40 -5.61 -13.72 -13.54
CA ASN A 40 -5.20 -15.05 -13.09
C ASN A 40 -3.87 -15.04 -12.32
N TYR A 41 -2.91 -14.21 -12.75
CA TYR A 41 -1.66 -14.02 -12.02
C TYR A 41 -1.92 -13.38 -10.66
N CYS A 42 -2.73 -12.31 -10.62
CA CYS A 42 -3.08 -11.61 -9.38
C CYS A 42 -3.80 -12.54 -8.39
N ASP A 43 -4.77 -13.32 -8.87
CA ASP A 43 -5.48 -14.32 -8.07
C ASP A 43 -4.51 -15.36 -7.50
N SER A 44 -3.57 -15.84 -8.31
CA SER A 44 -2.54 -16.79 -7.86
C SER A 44 -1.63 -16.20 -6.78
N VAL A 45 -1.28 -14.90 -6.87
CA VAL A 45 -0.49 -14.20 -5.85
C VAL A 45 -1.28 -14.09 -4.54
N VAL A 46 -2.56 -13.73 -4.61
CA VAL A 46 -3.45 -13.65 -3.43
C VAL A 46 -3.61 -15.03 -2.80
N GLU A 47 -3.93 -16.07 -3.57
CA GLU A 47 -4.11 -17.43 -3.05
C GLU A 47 -2.84 -17.98 -2.37
N GLN A 48 -1.67 -17.73 -2.95
CA GLN A 48 -0.39 -18.12 -2.33
C GLN A 48 -0.15 -17.37 -1.01
N PHE A 49 -0.44 -16.08 -0.95
CA PHE A 49 -0.30 -15.30 0.28
C PHE A 49 -1.26 -15.78 1.37
N VAL A 50 -2.55 -15.84 1.06
CA VAL A 50 -3.62 -16.24 2.00
C VAL A 50 -3.42 -17.68 2.46
N GLY A 51 -2.99 -18.58 1.58
CA GLY A 51 -2.78 -19.98 1.88
C GLY A 51 -1.43 -20.25 2.56
N SER A 52 -0.40 -20.53 1.75
CA SER A 52 0.89 -20.99 2.26
C SER A 52 1.69 -19.88 2.96
N GLY A 53 1.52 -18.63 2.54
CA GLY A 53 2.16 -17.47 3.15
C GLY A 53 1.74 -17.28 4.60
N MET A 54 0.43 -17.17 4.85
CA MET A 54 -0.09 -16.99 6.20
C MET A 54 0.22 -18.17 7.12
N ARG A 55 0.17 -19.41 6.62
CA ARG A 55 0.59 -20.59 7.41
C ARG A 55 2.07 -20.55 7.80
N SER A 56 2.93 -20.09 6.89
CA SER A 56 4.37 -19.96 7.17
C SER A 56 4.65 -18.86 8.20
N LEU A 57 3.93 -17.74 8.11
CA LEU A 57 3.99 -16.67 9.10
C LEU A 57 3.51 -17.13 10.48
N ASP A 58 2.38 -17.84 10.53
CA ASP A 58 1.81 -18.39 11.77
C ASP A 58 2.83 -19.27 12.49
N LYS A 59 3.39 -20.23 11.77
CA LYS A 59 4.42 -21.13 12.30
C LYS A 59 5.63 -20.35 12.81
N TYR A 60 6.11 -19.38 12.04
CA TYR A 60 7.23 -18.56 12.47
C TYR A 60 6.91 -17.81 13.77
N VAL A 61 5.80 -17.09 13.82
CA VAL A 61 5.42 -16.23 14.95
C VAL A 61 5.14 -17.04 16.20
N ASN A 62 4.44 -18.17 16.08
CA ASN A 62 3.98 -18.94 17.24
C ASN A 62 4.98 -20.02 17.71
N GLU A 63 5.83 -20.55 16.83
CA GLU A 63 6.72 -21.67 17.17
C GLU A 63 8.22 -21.32 17.10
N HIS A 64 8.60 -20.33 16.29
CA HIS A 64 10.03 -20.10 15.96
C HIS A 64 10.50 -18.67 16.21
N PHE A 65 9.63 -17.79 16.71
CA PHE A 65 10.02 -16.42 16.99
C PHE A 65 10.98 -16.40 18.17
N ASN A 66 12.22 -16.01 17.89
CA ASN A 66 13.24 -15.79 18.90
C ASN A 66 13.86 -14.39 18.68
N PRO A 67 13.69 -13.45 19.63
CA PRO A 67 14.18 -12.08 19.49
C PRO A 67 15.71 -11.94 19.46
N GLU A 68 16.43 -12.93 20.00
CA GLU A 68 17.90 -13.00 19.98
C GLU A 68 18.41 -13.44 18.60
N TYR A 69 17.65 -14.28 17.89
CA TYR A 69 18.03 -14.79 16.58
C TYR A 69 17.57 -13.90 15.42
N LYS A 70 18.40 -12.91 15.07
CA LYS A 70 18.09 -11.91 14.02
C LYS A 70 17.94 -12.49 12.61
N GLY A 71 18.47 -13.68 12.35
CA GLY A 71 18.39 -14.36 11.05
C GLY A 71 16.95 -14.66 10.64
N GLY A 72 16.17 -15.27 11.53
CA GLY A 72 14.76 -15.58 11.31
C GLY A 72 13.94 -14.30 11.08
N ILE A 73 14.16 -13.29 11.92
CA ILE A 73 13.45 -12.00 11.83
C ILE A 73 13.70 -11.34 10.47
N ARG A 74 14.96 -11.28 10.03
CA ARG A 74 15.32 -10.71 8.72
C ARG A 74 14.64 -11.43 7.56
N ASN A 75 14.56 -12.76 7.61
CA ASN A 75 13.93 -13.55 6.56
C ASN A 75 12.42 -13.30 6.51
N THR A 76 11.76 -13.23 7.67
CA THR A 76 10.33 -12.91 7.77
C THR A 76 10.01 -11.49 7.28
N ILE A 77 10.85 -10.50 7.62
CA ILE A 77 10.74 -9.13 7.10
C ILE A 77 10.77 -9.14 5.57
N ARG A 78 11.80 -9.76 4.97
CA ARG A 78 11.95 -9.82 3.51
C ARG A 78 10.77 -10.52 2.83
N PHE A 79 10.26 -11.59 3.44
CA PHE A 79 9.07 -12.28 2.97
C PHE A 79 7.85 -11.36 2.94
N LEU A 80 7.60 -10.61 4.02
CA LEU A 80 6.47 -9.68 4.11
C LEU A 80 6.60 -8.52 3.11
N GLU A 81 7.81 -7.93 3.00
CA GLU A 81 8.10 -6.85 2.05
C GLU A 81 7.85 -7.30 0.60
N GLN A 82 8.37 -8.47 0.20
CA GLN A 82 8.16 -9.01 -1.14
C GLN A 82 6.67 -9.33 -1.41
N ARG A 83 5.95 -9.88 -0.43
CA ARG A 83 4.52 -10.16 -0.60
C ARG A 83 3.73 -8.88 -0.76
N LEU A 84 4.05 -7.84 0.02
CA LEU A 84 3.41 -6.53 -0.08
C LEU A 84 3.68 -5.88 -1.44
N GLU A 85 4.90 -5.97 -1.95
CA GLU A 85 5.27 -5.46 -3.28
C GLU A 85 4.40 -6.09 -4.38
N TRP A 86 4.34 -7.43 -4.42
CA TRP A 86 3.57 -8.13 -5.46
C TRP A 86 2.07 -7.87 -5.35
N LEU A 87 1.53 -7.83 -4.13
CA LEU A 87 0.11 -7.52 -3.94
C LEU A 87 -0.22 -6.08 -4.35
N ASN A 88 0.66 -5.11 -4.07
CA ASN A 88 0.47 -3.72 -4.52
C ASN A 88 0.49 -3.62 -6.04
N GLU A 89 1.44 -4.29 -6.70
CA GLU A 89 1.52 -4.34 -8.15
C GLU A 89 0.23 -4.92 -8.76
N CYS A 90 -0.24 -6.05 -8.23
CA CYS A 90 -1.50 -6.65 -8.64
C CYS A 90 -2.68 -5.70 -8.41
N ASN A 91 -2.71 -4.98 -7.28
CA ASN A 91 -3.79 -4.04 -6.99
C ASN A 91 -3.80 -2.86 -7.96
N ALA A 92 -2.64 -2.30 -8.29
CA ALA A 92 -2.53 -1.24 -9.28
C ALA A 92 -3.06 -1.70 -10.65
N TYR A 93 -2.66 -2.90 -11.08
CA TYR A 93 -3.16 -3.52 -12.32
C TYR A 93 -4.68 -3.69 -12.33
N LEU A 94 -5.26 -4.27 -11.27
CA LEU A 94 -6.69 -4.56 -11.19
C LEU A 94 -7.56 -3.30 -11.10
N VAL A 95 -7.08 -2.26 -10.42
CA VAL A 95 -7.76 -0.97 -10.34
C VAL A 95 -7.79 -0.32 -11.72
N ASP A 96 -6.67 -0.31 -12.43
CA ASP A 96 -6.55 0.34 -13.73
C ASP A 96 -7.32 -0.38 -14.85
N THR A 97 -7.35 -1.71 -14.82
CA THR A 97 -7.91 -2.52 -15.91
C THR A 97 -9.38 -2.88 -15.70
N ASN A 98 -9.78 -3.14 -14.46
CA ASN A 98 -11.06 -3.77 -14.14
C ASN A 98 -11.88 -3.03 -13.08
N SER A 99 -11.37 -1.93 -12.51
CA SER A 99 -12.00 -1.24 -11.37
C SER A 99 -12.27 -2.19 -10.18
N THR A 100 -11.36 -3.14 -9.95
CA THR A 100 -11.41 -4.11 -8.84
C THR A 100 -10.17 -3.99 -7.96
N TYR A 101 -10.15 -4.73 -6.85
CA TYR A 101 -9.06 -4.73 -5.87
C TYR A 101 -8.58 -6.17 -5.64
N VAL A 102 -7.32 -6.33 -5.21
CA VAL A 102 -6.75 -7.67 -4.92
C VAL A 102 -7.44 -8.39 -3.77
N PHE A 103 -8.00 -7.63 -2.82
CA PHE A 103 -8.90 -8.16 -1.81
C PHE A 103 -10.33 -7.66 -2.04
N TYR A 104 -11.26 -8.13 -1.23
CA TYR A 104 -12.71 -7.98 -1.46
C TYR A 104 -13.17 -6.54 -1.74
N SER A 105 -12.53 -5.56 -1.10
CA SER A 105 -12.80 -4.14 -1.28
C SER A 105 -11.51 -3.32 -1.20
N GLN A 106 -11.60 -2.03 -1.56
CA GLN A 106 -10.51 -1.08 -1.32
C GLN A 106 -10.11 -1.05 0.16
N ASP A 107 -11.11 -1.00 1.04
CA ASP A 107 -10.89 -0.91 2.48
C ASP A 107 -10.21 -2.17 3.02
N ASP A 108 -10.70 -3.37 2.65
CA ASP A 108 -10.03 -4.62 3.04
C ASP A 108 -8.58 -4.65 2.51
N THR A 109 -8.35 -4.17 1.28
CA THR A 109 -7.01 -4.12 0.69
C THR A 109 -6.07 -3.23 1.48
N GLN A 110 -6.49 -2.00 1.78
CA GLN A 110 -5.68 -1.05 2.54
C GLN A 110 -5.44 -1.54 3.97
N ASN A 111 -6.45 -2.13 4.62
CA ASN A 111 -6.32 -2.67 5.96
C ASN A 111 -5.32 -3.84 6.01
N ILE A 112 -5.36 -4.75 5.03
CA ILE A 112 -4.39 -5.85 4.94
C ILE A 112 -2.98 -5.32 4.65
N PHE A 113 -2.82 -4.38 3.72
CA PHE A 113 -1.51 -3.77 3.41
C PHE A 113 -0.92 -3.04 4.61
N SER A 114 -1.76 -2.30 5.34
CA SER A 114 -1.37 -1.64 6.58
C SER A 114 -0.93 -2.66 7.63
N ALA A 115 -1.69 -3.75 7.82
CA ALA A 115 -1.33 -4.80 8.78
C ALA A 115 -0.02 -5.52 8.43
N ILE A 116 0.25 -5.78 7.15
CA ILE A 116 1.56 -6.31 6.69
C ILE A 116 2.68 -5.33 7.03
N THR A 117 2.48 -4.04 6.74
CA THR A 117 3.46 -2.99 7.01
C THR A 117 3.76 -2.85 8.50
N GLU A 118 2.72 -2.86 9.34
CA GLU A 118 2.83 -2.75 10.79
C GLU A 118 3.56 -3.95 11.41
N LEU A 119 3.24 -5.17 10.97
CA LEU A 119 3.99 -6.37 11.40
C LEU A 119 5.45 -6.31 10.97
N THR A 120 5.72 -5.89 9.73
CA THR A 120 7.07 -5.73 9.19
C THR A 120 7.87 -4.72 10.02
N ARG A 121 7.27 -3.56 10.32
CA ARG A 121 7.85 -2.50 11.14
C ARG A 121 8.18 -2.99 12.55
N GLU A 122 7.24 -3.71 13.18
CA GLU A 122 7.44 -4.27 14.52
C GLU A 122 8.62 -5.26 14.54
N LEU A 123 8.71 -6.15 13.54
CA LEU A 123 9.86 -7.05 13.37
C LEU A 123 11.17 -6.26 13.17
N GLN A 124 11.13 -5.15 12.43
CA GLN A 124 12.27 -4.27 12.20
C GLN A 124 12.76 -3.61 13.50
N HIS A 125 11.85 -3.14 14.35
CA HIS A 125 12.15 -2.62 15.67
C HIS A 125 12.81 -3.67 16.57
N VAL A 126 12.26 -4.89 16.63
CA VAL A 126 12.88 -6.00 17.38
C VAL A 126 14.28 -6.30 16.82
N ARG A 127 14.44 -6.28 15.49
CA ARG A 127 15.73 -6.52 14.84
C ARG A 127 16.75 -5.42 15.17
N SER A 128 16.34 -4.16 15.22
CA SER A 128 17.20 -3.01 15.55
C SER A 128 17.51 -2.87 17.04
N GLY A 129 16.87 -3.69 17.90
CA GLY A 129 17.15 -3.73 19.33
C GLY A 129 16.30 -2.80 20.17
N VAL A 130 15.13 -2.37 19.66
CA VAL A 130 14.13 -1.66 20.48
C VAL A 130 13.70 -2.58 21.64
N GLU A 131 13.69 -2.03 22.86
CA GLU A 131 13.26 -2.76 24.06
C GLU A 131 11.75 -2.72 24.23
N TYR A 132 11.17 -3.88 24.56
CA TYR A 132 9.75 -4.07 24.85
C TYR A 132 9.63 -4.57 26.29
N ARG A 133 9.53 -3.66 27.25
CA ARG A 133 9.49 -4.04 28.67
C ARG A 133 8.14 -4.64 29.03
N ASP A 134 8.16 -5.81 29.64
CA ASP A 134 7.00 -6.39 30.31
C ASP A 134 6.83 -5.81 31.73
N ASP A 135 5.78 -6.24 32.43
CA ASP A 135 5.47 -5.78 33.79
C ASP A 135 6.59 -6.12 34.81
N ALA A 136 7.44 -7.09 34.50
CA ALA A 136 8.62 -7.45 35.29
C ALA A 136 9.89 -6.68 34.87
N GLY A 137 9.79 -5.80 33.86
CA GLY A 137 10.88 -4.99 33.34
C GLY A 137 11.82 -5.72 32.37
N ASN A 138 11.52 -6.95 31.98
CA ASN A 138 12.32 -7.73 31.03
C ASN A 138 11.97 -7.34 29.59
N ASN A 139 12.97 -7.39 28.70
CA ASN A 139 12.73 -7.18 27.27
C ASN A 139 12.02 -8.42 26.67
N ASN A 140 10.73 -8.30 26.38
CA ASN A 140 9.88 -9.34 25.83
C ASN A 140 9.04 -8.83 24.65
N PRO A 141 9.57 -8.86 23.42
CA PRO A 141 8.85 -8.39 22.23
C PRO A 141 7.79 -9.38 21.70
N ALA A 142 7.78 -10.63 22.16
CA ALA A 142 6.93 -11.68 21.56
C ALA A 142 5.42 -11.35 21.58
N PRO A 143 4.83 -10.81 22.66
CA PRO A 143 3.42 -10.43 22.67
C PRO A 143 3.05 -9.34 21.65
N TYR A 144 3.98 -8.43 21.34
CA TYR A 144 3.77 -7.35 20.38
C TYR A 144 3.73 -7.89 18.95
N ILE A 145 4.71 -8.73 18.59
CA ILE A 145 4.75 -9.41 17.29
C ILE A 145 3.51 -10.29 17.11
N LYS A 146 3.14 -11.08 18.12
CA LYS A 146 1.96 -11.94 18.08
C LYS A 146 0.67 -11.14 17.86
N ARG A 147 0.53 -9.99 18.51
CA ARG A 147 -0.65 -9.12 18.32
C ARG A 147 -0.74 -8.58 16.90
N ARG A 148 0.37 -8.08 16.33
CA ARG A 148 0.41 -7.61 14.93
C ARG A 148 0.07 -8.71 13.94
N PHE A 149 0.64 -9.89 14.14
CA PHE A 149 0.31 -11.07 13.33
C PHE A 149 -1.16 -11.45 13.45
N THR A 150 -1.73 -11.47 14.67
CA THR A 150 -3.14 -11.81 14.89
C THR A 150 -4.06 -10.85 14.12
N THR A 151 -3.78 -9.55 14.17
CA THR A 151 -4.54 -8.56 13.38
C THR A 151 -4.48 -8.85 11.87
N LEU A 152 -3.29 -9.16 11.34
CA LEU A 152 -3.15 -9.53 9.93
C LEU A 152 -3.93 -10.82 9.61
N ALA A 153 -3.83 -11.84 10.47
CA ALA A 153 -4.49 -13.12 10.29
C ALA A 153 -6.02 -12.98 10.26
N GLU A 154 -6.60 -12.19 11.17
CA GLU A 154 -8.04 -11.94 11.21
C GLU A 154 -8.56 -11.23 9.95
N LEU A 155 -7.80 -10.27 9.43
CA LEU A 155 -8.15 -9.55 8.20
C LEU A 155 -8.12 -10.49 6.99
N VAL A 156 -7.09 -11.33 6.90
CA VAL A 156 -6.94 -12.29 5.80
C VAL A 156 -7.97 -13.41 5.87
N ASP A 157 -8.25 -13.95 7.06
CA ASP A 157 -9.25 -15.01 7.25
C ASP A 157 -10.67 -14.54 6.90
N ARG A 158 -11.01 -13.30 7.28
CA ARG A 158 -12.27 -12.68 6.87
C ARG A 158 -12.40 -12.58 5.34
N HIS A 159 -11.32 -12.22 4.65
CA HIS A 159 -11.30 -12.22 3.20
C HIS A 159 -11.44 -13.64 2.62
N HIS A 160 -10.70 -14.62 3.15
CA HIS A 160 -10.74 -16.00 2.68
C HIS A 160 -12.13 -16.62 2.83
N THR A 161 -12.77 -16.42 3.98
CA THR A 161 -14.14 -16.87 4.24
C THR A 161 -15.11 -16.31 3.22
N ARG A 162 -15.01 -15.01 2.90
CA ARG A 162 -15.87 -14.39 1.86
C ARG A 162 -15.66 -15.01 0.48
N LEU A 163 -14.42 -15.34 0.09
CA LEU A 163 -14.14 -16.02 -1.17
C LEU A 163 -14.78 -17.41 -1.22
N LEU A 164 -14.67 -18.19 -0.13
CA LEU A 164 -15.28 -19.50 -0.05
C LEU A 164 -16.81 -19.43 -0.15
N MET A 165 -17.43 -18.50 0.56
CA MET A 165 -18.88 -18.29 0.48
C MET A 165 -19.32 -17.92 -0.94
N LYS A 166 -18.60 -17.02 -1.63
CA LYS A 166 -18.92 -16.66 -3.02
C LYS A 166 -18.87 -17.87 -3.96
N LYS A 167 -17.88 -18.75 -3.81
CA LYS A 167 -17.75 -19.98 -4.61
C LYS A 167 -18.85 -21.02 -4.33
N GLN A 168 -19.46 -21.00 -3.14
CA GLN A 168 -20.51 -21.96 -2.76
C GLN A 168 -21.90 -21.60 -3.28
N PHE A 169 -22.15 -20.33 -3.60
CA PHE A 169 -23.45 -19.83 -4.08
C PHE A 169 -23.44 -19.40 -5.56
N GLN A 170 -22.41 -19.82 -6.31
CA GLN A 170 -22.31 -19.72 -7.77
C GLN A 170 -22.49 -21.11 -8.38
#